data_AF-A0A7X0NUW0-F1
#
_entry.id   AF-A0A7X0NUW0-F1
#
_cell.length_a   1.000
_cell.length_b   1.000
_cell.length_c   1.000
_cell.angle_alpha   90.00
_cell.angle_beta   90.00
_cell.angle_gamma   90.00
#
_symmetry.space_group_name_H-M   'P 1'
#
loop_
_entity.id
_entity.type
_entity.pdbx_description
1 polymer ?
#
loop_
_entity_poly.entity_id
_entity_poly.type
_entity_poly.pdbx_seq_one_letter_code
_entity_poly.pdbx_strand_id
1 'polypeptide(L)'
;MSRRLGPRRFLTATATATVTAVAVIAAGTLQPGGTAAWAATPASPDELLVPQVEEGSEEVRDPDAGEETDAGEDCDASDAASDQPAFQVTAINRDRVPRHPDPEPAKSARDDRVGIPRPDEANAQQRYFGVDYTLPAGIELTCVRVDLLNTSQKTRGTVLQTVTKAAPTSGGGEGVRSVGRGRLKVRVTFDEQHPSKVNGKPSQVTRIAYRVSLYGRGQDGGVVTTSMDSANLFPLWRLPAGFARFGSRPGDGGGDDWCSSFTHGWLSAAANKALLPEINDVSGEHARNLGHQTHLTGNDLDIFHLYQFDGVRAGVAGSGGLNYGKLVTATKSAMNGGAEGLRQVKEWAETTRTRLGRLIDNKNVVRIYYAAGSKVKGDARFAKGWAAALLREGVYTFTNAKKEQVELDLGIGTWDRIDNTVIREKDFRTDHNDHLHVSLSETKRK
;
A
#
# COMPACT_ATOMS: atom_id res chain seq x y z
N MET A 1 61.67 -21.15 -59.32
CA MET A 1 61.45 -19.78 -58.81
C MET A 1 60.66 -19.86 -57.51
N SER A 2 60.93 -18.93 -56.59
CA SER A 2 60.52 -18.87 -55.16
C SER A 2 61.30 -19.72 -54.16
N ARG A 3 61.92 -19.00 -53.22
CA ARG A 3 62.93 -19.37 -52.23
C ARG A 3 62.29 -19.74 -50.87
N ARG A 4 63.00 -20.58 -50.13
CA ARG A 4 62.85 -20.90 -48.70
C ARG A 4 63.17 -19.70 -47.79
N LEU A 5 62.66 -19.77 -46.55
CA LEU A 5 63.24 -19.45 -45.21
C LEU A 5 62.03 -19.38 -44.25
N GLY A 6 61.86 -20.13 -43.15
CA GLY A 6 62.76 -20.44 -42.04
C GLY A 6 62.24 -19.71 -40.77
N PRO A 7 62.01 -20.37 -39.61
CA PRO A 7 61.37 -19.74 -38.44
C PRO A 7 62.38 -19.00 -37.55
N ARG A 8 61.93 -17.94 -36.86
CA ARG A 8 62.70 -17.23 -35.82
C ARG A 8 62.05 -17.41 -34.45
N ARG A 9 62.85 -17.91 -33.50
CA ARG A 9 62.65 -17.79 -32.05
C ARG A 9 63.20 -16.44 -31.58
N PHE A 10 62.57 -15.83 -30.58
CA PHE A 10 63.23 -14.98 -29.58
C PHE A 10 62.60 -15.20 -28.20
N LEU A 11 63.45 -15.04 -27.19
CA LEU A 11 63.34 -15.40 -25.79
C LEU A 11 62.80 -14.24 -24.91
N THR A 12 62.22 -14.65 -23.77
CA THR A 12 62.28 -14.04 -22.42
C THR A 12 61.83 -12.59 -22.16
N ALA A 13 60.89 -12.43 -21.21
CA ALA A 13 61.18 -11.77 -19.93
C ALA A 13 60.01 -11.99 -18.93
N THR A 14 60.29 -12.71 -17.85
CA THR A 14 59.54 -12.75 -16.60
C THR A 14 59.84 -11.50 -15.77
N ALA A 15 58.80 -10.82 -15.26
CA ALA A 15 58.92 -9.84 -14.20
C ALA A 15 57.78 -10.05 -13.18
N THR A 16 58.15 -10.66 -12.06
CA THR A 16 57.43 -10.67 -10.78
C THR A 16 57.38 -9.25 -10.21
N ALA A 17 56.18 -8.74 -9.92
CA ALA A 17 55.99 -7.52 -9.13
C ALA A 17 55.39 -7.88 -7.77
N THR A 18 56.12 -7.48 -6.74
CA THR A 18 55.94 -7.65 -5.31
C THR A 18 54.72 -6.88 -4.80
N VAL A 19 53.83 -7.53 -4.05
CA VAL A 19 52.76 -6.87 -3.30
C VAL A 19 53.28 -6.52 -1.91
N THR A 20 53.49 -5.23 -1.66
CA THR A 20 53.83 -4.70 -0.34
C THR A 20 52.56 -4.57 0.48
N ALA A 21 52.38 -5.45 1.47
CA ALA A 21 51.35 -5.31 2.48
C ALA A 21 51.82 -4.31 3.55
N VAL A 22 51.10 -3.20 3.70
CA VAL A 22 51.29 -2.27 4.83
C VAL A 22 50.21 -2.58 5.86
N ALA A 23 50.64 -3.17 6.97
CA ALA A 23 49.85 -3.32 8.17
C ALA A 23 49.82 -1.99 8.94
N VAL A 24 48.63 -1.50 9.27
CA VAL A 24 48.45 -0.42 10.24
C VAL A 24 47.88 -1.04 11.52
N ILE A 25 48.72 -1.02 12.55
CA ILE A 25 48.34 -1.29 13.95
C ILE A 25 48.04 0.07 14.58
N ALA A 26 46.86 0.20 15.20
CA ALA A 26 46.66 1.15 16.29
C ALA A 26 45.62 0.56 17.26
N ALA A 27 46.13 0.17 18.44
CA ALA A 27 45.35 -0.08 19.64
C ALA A 27 45.09 1.25 20.36
N GLY A 28 43.97 1.37 21.09
CA GLY A 28 43.73 2.52 21.96
C GLY A 28 42.30 2.65 22.44
N THR A 29 42.02 2.00 23.57
CA THR A 29 40.83 2.05 24.43
C THR A 29 40.39 3.45 24.87
N LEU A 30 39.08 3.69 24.96
CA LEU A 30 38.42 4.53 25.99
C LEU A 30 36.90 4.28 25.99
N GLN A 31 36.44 3.53 27.00
CA GLN A 31 35.11 3.68 27.63
C GLN A 31 35.29 4.64 28.81
N PRO A 32 34.30 5.48 29.19
CA PRO A 32 33.14 4.97 29.93
C PRO A 32 31.81 5.76 29.78
N GLY A 33 30.72 5.09 30.18
CA GLY A 33 29.63 5.73 30.93
C GLY A 33 28.38 6.15 30.16
N GLY A 34 27.24 5.49 30.44
CA GLY A 34 25.92 5.97 30.02
C GLY A 34 24.87 4.86 29.99
N THR A 35 24.31 4.56 31.14
CA THR A 35 23.32 3.53 31.45
C THR A 35 22.09 3.54 30.53
N ALA A 36 21.69 2.36 30.06
CA ALA A 36 20.38 2.11 29.48
C ALA A 36 19.29 2.24 30.56
N ALA A 37 18.25 3.04 30.28
CA ALA A 37 17.05 3.06 31.08
C ALA A 37 15.79 2.91 30.22
N TRP A 38 15.28 1.68 30.27
CA TRP A 38 13.89 1.26 30.41
C TRP A 38 12.79 1.80 29.49
N ALA A 39 12.18 0.83 28.82
CA ALA A 39 10.87 0.86 28.20
C ALA A 39 9.77 1.25 29.19
N ALA A 40 8.79 2.00 28.71
CA ALA A 40 7.48 2.12 29.31
C ALA A 40 6.42 1.84 28.23
N THR A 41 5.94 0.60 28.22
CA THR A 41 4.62 0.22 27.72
C THR A 41 3.54 0.80 28.64
N PRO A 42 2.44 1.36 28.11
CA PRO A 42 1.20 1.45 28.88
C PRO A 42 0.49 0.08 28.88
N ALA A 43 0.10 -0.31 30.09
CA ALA A 43 -0.60 -1.53 30.43
C ALA A 43 -2.06 -1.55 29.93
N SER A 44 -2.56 -2.75 29.65
CA SER A 44 -3.98 -3.09 29.66
C SER A 44 -4.60 -2.80 31.02
N PRO A 45 -5.89 -2.43 31.08
CA PRO A 45 -6.71 -2.67 32.25
C PRO A 45 -7.69 -3.81 31.97
N ASP A 46 -7.55 -4.90 32.74
CA ASP A 46 -8.64 -5.81 33.03
C ASP A 46 -9.10 -5.60 34.47
N GLU A 47 -10.42 -5.61 34.59
CA GLU A 47 -11.23 -6.11 35.70
C GLU A 47 -11.37 -5.41 37.06
N LEU A 48 -12.66 -5.20 37.35
CA LEU A 48 -13.39 -5.39 38.62
C LEU A 48 -13.30 -4.30 39.69
N LEU A 49 -14.43 -3.62 39.89
CA LEU A 49 -15.11 -3.56 41.19
C LEU A 49 -16.63 -3.29 41.00
N VAL A 50 -17.41 -4.27 41.46
CA VAL A 50 -18.87 -4.24 41.68
C VAL A 50 -19.19 -3.37 42.90
N PRO A 51 -20.36 -2.70 42.95
CA PRO A 51 -21.27 -3.00 44.06
C PRO A 51 -22.75 -3.19 43.65
N GLN A 52 -23.43 -3.93 44.53
CA GLN A 52 -24.81 -4.42 44.52
C GLN A 52 -25.88 -3.30 44.53
N VAL A 53 -26.96 -3.45 43.74
CA VAL A 53 -28.34 -3.84 44.10
C VAL A 53 -29.09 -2.93 45.09
N GLU A 54 -30.10 -2.21 44.59
CA GLU A 54 -31.47 -2.04 45.13
C GLU A 54 -32.38 -1.78 43.90
N GLU A 55 -33.26 -2.69 43.48
CA GLU A 55 -34.68 -2.90 43.86
C GLU A 55 -35.66 -1.73 43.62
N GLY A 56 -36.73 -2.04 42.88
CA GLY A 56 -37.93 -1.22 42.61
C GLY A 56 -37.94 -0.66 41.17
N SER A 57 -38.97 -0.81 40.33
CA SER A 57 -40.36 -1.23 40.54
C SER A 57 -41.05 -1.36 39.17
N GLU A 58 -42.01 -2.29 39.11
CA GLU A 58 -43.23 -2.29 38.28
C GLU A 58 -43.15 -2.69 36.78
N GLU A 59 -43.57 -3.94 36.56
CA GLU A 59 -44.20 -4.45 35.34
C GLU A 59 -45.33 -3.52 34.87
N VAL A 60 -45.23 -3.02 33.63
CA VAL A 60 -46.39 -2.64 32.83
C VAL A 60 -46.41 -3.60 31.64
N ARG A 61 -47.35 -4.55 31.68
CA ARG A 61 -47.67 -5.44 30.56
C ARG A 61 -48.54 -4.68 29.58
N ASP A 62 -48.01 -4.43 28.39
CA ASP A 62 -48.76 -3.95 27.23
C ASP A 62 -49.07 -5.18 26.34
N PRO A 63 -50.35 -5.56 26.13
CA PRO A 63 -50.70 -6.72 25.33
C PRO A 63 -51.11 -6.28 23.92
N ASP A 64 -50.15 -5.84 23.11
CA ASP A 64 -50.36 -5.75 21.65
C ASP A 64 -49.03 -5.68 20.88
N ALA A 65 -48.26 -6.77 20.94
CA ALA A 65 -47.15 -6.99 20.03
C ALA A 65 -47.54 -8.14 19.10
N GLY A 66 -48.00 -7.79 17.89
CA GLY A 66 -48.08 -8.74 16.80
C GLY A 66 -46.72 -9.41 16.60
N GLU A 67 -46.73 -10.71 16.38
CA GLU A 67 -45.55 -11.50 16.02
C GLU A 67 -44.84 -10.84 14.82
N GLU A 68 -43.75 -10.12 15.10
CA GLU A 68 -42.68 -9.97 14.12
C GLU A 68 -42.05 -11.35 13.99
N THR A 69 -42.43 -12.06 12.92
CA THR A 69 -41.76 -13.29 12.51
C THR A 69 -40.29 -12.96 12.26
N ASP A 70 -39.45 -13.48 13.15
CA ASP A 70 -37.99 -13.38 13.10
C ASP A 70 -37.49 -13.82 11.72
N ALA A 71 -36.98 -12.87 10.93
CA ALA A 71 -36.37 -13.13 9.62
C ALA A 71 -35.05 -13.95 9.75
N GLY A 72 -34.66 -14.32 10.96
CA GLY A 72 -33.41 -15.02 11.28
C GLY A 72 -33.33 -16.50 10.89
N GLU A 73 -34.44 -17.24 10.80
CA GLU A 73 -34.37 -18.72 10.69
C GLU A 73 -34.02 -19.25 9.29
N ASP A 74 -34.34 -18.55 8.19
CA ASP A 74 -34.18 -19.10 6.84
C ASP A 74 -32.76 -18.98 6.26
N CYS A 75 -31.99 -18.00 6.72
CA CYS A 75 -30.69 -17.67 6.14
C CYS A 75 -29.57 -18.67 6.50
N ASP A 76 -29.82 -19.59 7.43
CA ASP A 76 -28.88 -20.62 7.89
C ASP A 76 -29.21 -22.01 7.33
N ALA A 77 -30.21 -22.11 6.44
CA ALA A 77 -30.45 -23.32 5.66
C ALA A 77 -29.19 -23.70 4.86
N SER A 78 -29.00 -25.01 4.63
CA SER A 78 -27.79 -25.48 3.94
C SER A 78 -27.69 -24.88 2.53
N ASP A 79 -26.47 -24.57 2.09
CA ASP A 79 -26.18 -24.10 0.72
C ASP A 79 -26.41 -25.19 -0.36
N ALA A 80 -26.89 -26.39 0.00
CA ALA A 80 -27.20 -27.41 -0.98
C ALA A 80 -28.30 -26.90 -1.91
N ALA A 81 -27.97 -26.71 -3.19
CA ALA A 81 -28.93 -26.30 -4.19
C ALA A 81 -30.09 -27.28 -4.21
N SER A 82 -31.32 -26.79 -4.11
CA SER A 82 -32.49 -27.62 -4.39
C SER A 82 -32.57 -27.84 -5.90
N ASP A 83 -33.01 -29.03 -6.33
CA ASP A 83 -33.17 -29.41 -7.75
C ASP A 83 -34.35 -28.66 -8.43
N GLN A 84 -34.64 -27.42 -8.04
CA GLN A 84 -35.64 -26.55 -8.63
C GLN A 84 -34.99 -25.73 -9.76
N PRO A 85 -35.10 -26.14 -11.04
CA PRO A 85 -34.33 -25.55 -12.15
C PRO A 85 -34.67 -24.08 -12.47
N ALA A 86 -35.66 -23.49 -11.78
CA ALA A 86 -36.15 -22.14 -12.04
C ALA A 86 -35.73 -21.09 -10.98
N PHE A 87 -35.23 -21.49 -9.80
CA PHE A 87 -34.69 -20.54 -8.81
C PHE A 87 -33.17 -20.50 -8.93
N GLN A 88 -32.62 -19.40 -9.45
CA GLN A 88 -31.20 -19.33 -9.77
C GLN A 88 -30.64 -17.91 -9.72
N VAL A 89 -29.43 -17.75 -9.17
CA VAL A 89 -28.59 -16.56 -9.44
C VAL A 89 -28.03 -16.67 -10.85
N THR A 90 -28.40 -15.75 -11.73
CA THR A 90 -28.01 -15.79 -13.15
C THR A 90 -26.78 -14.95 -13.45
N ALA A 91 -26.53 -13.89 -12.67
CA ALA A 91 -25.33 -13.07 -12.82
C ALA A 91 -24.98 -12.30 -11.54
N ILE A 92 -23.68 -12.08 -11.35
CA ILE A 92 -23.14 -11.14 -10.35
C ILE A 92 -22.34 -10.06 -11.08
N ASN A 93 -22.89 -8.86 -11.08
CA ASN A 93 -22.31 -7.68 -11.69
C ASN A 93 -21.59 -6.85 -10.64
N ARG A 94 -20.27 -6.66 -10.81
CA ARG A 94 -19.47 -5.82 -9.93
C ARG A 94 -19.90 -4.36 -10.09
N ASP A 95 -20.07 -3.65 -8.97
CA ASP A 95 -20.16 -2.19 -9.01
C ASP A 95 -18.78 -1.59 -9.38
N ARG A 96 -18.73 -0.29 -9.55
CA ARG A 96 -17.48 0.46 -9.66
C ARG A 96 -16.96 0.82 -8.26
N VAL A 97 -15.67 1.14 -8.17
CA VAL A 97 -15.13 1.83 -6.99
C VAL A 97 -15.84 3.18 -6.85
N PRO A 98 -16.28 3.58 -5.65
CA PRO A 98 -16.77 4.93 -5.40
C PRO A 98 -15.72 5.95 -5.85
N ARG A 99 -16.10 6.83 -6.77
CA ARG A 99 -15.15 7.74 -7.40
C ARG A 99 -14.88 8.93 -6.50
N HIS A 100 -13.66 9.45 -6.60
CA HIS A 100 -13.31 10.72 -5.98
C HIS A 100 -14.25 11.84 -6.50
N PRO A 101 -14.71 12.77 -5.64
CA PRO A 101 -15.57 13.87 -6.09
C PRO A 101 -14.87 14.74 -7.15
N ASP A 102 -13.56 14.94 -7.02
CA ASP A 102 -12.78 15.66 -8.03
C ASP A 102 -12.67 14.87 -9.36
N PRO A 103 -12.95 15.52 -10.52
CA PRO A 103 -13.01 14.85 -11.82
C PRO A 103 -11.68 14.25 -12.31
N GLU A 104 -10.56 14.84 -11.90
CA GLU A 104 -9.23 14.39 -12.31
C GLU A 104 -8.90 13.00 -11.74
N PRO A 105 -8.99 12.77 -10.41
CA PRO A 105 -8.79 11.45 -9.86
C PRO A 105 -9.92 10.45 -10.18
N ALA A 106 -11.16 10.91 -10.39
CA ALA A 106 -12.32 10.05 -10.67
C ALA A 106 -12.14 9.12 -11.89
N LYS A 107 -11.31 9.52 -12.87
CA LYS A 107 -11.10 8.77 -14.12
C LYS A 107 -10.32 7.47 -13.94
N SER A 108 -9.62 7.29 -12.82
CA SER A 108 -8.74 6.16 -12.59
C SER A 108 -9.18 5.42 -11.34
N ALA A 109 -9.60 4.16 -11.45
CA ALA A 109 -9.78 3.26 -10.31
C ALA A 109 -9.72 1.82 -10.82
N ARG A 110 -9.46 0.87 -9.92
CA ARG A 110 -9.46 -0.55 -10.25
C ARG A 110 -10.62 -1.25 -9.55
N ASP A 111 -11.69 -1.49 -10.32
CA ASP A 111 -12.92 -2.12 -9.82
C ASP A 111 -12.73 -3.59 -9.35
N ASP A 112 -11.57 -4.19 -9.65
CA ASP A 112 -11.17 -5.54 -9.23
C ASP A 112 -10.50 -5.60 -7.84
N ARG A 113 -10.41 -4.47 -7.14
CA ARG A 113 -9.81 -4.34 -5.80
C ARG A 113 -10.84 -4.05 -4.73
N VAL A 114 -10.68 -4.67 -3.56
CA VAL A 114 -11.56 -4.46 -2.40
C VAL A 114 -10.74 -4.36 -1.12
N GLY A 115 -10.95 -3.30 -0.33
CA GLY A 115 -10.38 -3.14 0.99
C GLY A 115 -10.99 -4.11 2.00
N ILE A 116 -10.14 -4.90 2.67
CA ILE A 116 -10.47 -5.67 3.87
C ILE A 116 -9.86 -4.92 5.07
N PRO A 117 -10.69 -4.29 5.91
CA PRO A 117 -10.23 -3.51 7.06
C PRO A 117 -9.68 -4.45 8.15
N ARG A 118 -9.05 -3.88 9.18
CA ARG A 118 -8.56 -4.69 10.31
C ARG A 118 -9.73 -5.37 11.02
N PRO A 119 -9.47 -6.42 11.82
CA PRO A 119 -10.48 -6.93 12.73
C PRO A 119 -11.10 -5.80 13.55
N ASP A 120 -12.43 -5.86 13.66
CA ASP A 120 -13.32 -4.93 14.33
C ASP A 120 -13.44 -3.54 13.69
N GLU A 121 -12.85 -3.33 12.51
CA GLU A 121 -13.02 -2.11 11.72
C GLU A 121 -14.05 -2.29 10.58
N ALA A 122 -14.70 -1.18 10.22
CA ALA A 122 -15.59 -1.07 9.06
C ALA A 122 -14.86 -0.45 7.85
N ASN A 123 -15.41 -0.65 6.65
CA ASN A 123 -15.03 0.16 5.50
C ASN A 123 -15.64 1.56 5.62
N ALA A 124 -14.89 2.60 5.26
CA ALA A 124 -15.45 3.96 5.20
C ALA A 124 -16.30 4.15 3.93
N GLN A 125 -15.94 3.45 2.86
CA GLN A 125 -16.68 3.42 1.61
C GLN A 125 -17.34 2.07 1.39
N GLN A 126 -18.64 2.08 1.11
CA GLN A 126 -19.38 0.85 0.88
C GLN A 126 -19.37 0.47 -0.60
N ARG A 127 -19.21 -0.83 -0.88
CA ARG A 127 -19.33 -1.41 -2.22
C ARG A 127 -20.50 -2.37 -2.28
N TYR A 128 -21.09 -2.44 -3.47
CA TYR A 128 -22.24 -3.29 -3.73
C TYR A 128 -22.00 -4.15 -4.97
N PHE A 129 -22.73 -5.25 -5.12
CA PHE A 129 -22.91 -5.96 -6.38
C PHE A 129 -24.35 -5.84 -6.85
N GLY A 130 -24.53 -5.81 -8.16
CA GLY A 130 -25.82 -6.10 -8.77
C GLY A 130 -25.97 -7.61 -8.93
N VAL A 131 -27.01 -8.20 -8.37
CA VAL A 131 -27.27 -9.65 -8.46
C VAL A 131 -28.54 -9.85 -9.26
N ASP A 132 -28.41 -10.50 -10.42
CA ASP A 132 -29.54 -10.86 -11.25
C ASP A 132 -29.94 -12.31 -10.93
N TYR A 133 -31.24 -12.56 -10.82
CA TYR A 133 -31.78 -13.86 -10.42
C TYR A 133 -33.13 -14.14 -11.06
N THR A 134 -33.45 -15.43 -11.21
CA THR A 134 -34.78 -15.90 -11.61
C THR A 134 -35.50 -16.38 -10.36
N LEU A 135 -36.74 -15.92 -10.15
CA LEU A 135 -37.60 -16.30 -9.03
C LEU A 135 -38.87 -16.97 -9.58
N PRO A 136 -39.11 -18.26 -9.30
CA PRO A 136 -40.32 -18.96 -9.71
C PRO A 136 -41.57 -18.33 -9.09
N ALA A 137 -42.72 -18.48 -9.77
CA ALA A 137 -43.99 -18.08 -9.19
C ALA A 137 -44.28 -18.90 -7.91
N GLY A 138 -44.80 -18.25 -6.87
CA GLY A 138 -45.11 -18.89 -5.60
C GLY A 138 -43.93 -19.06 -4.64
N ILE A 139 -42.73 -18.58 -5.02
CA ILE A 139 -41.58 -18.45 -4.11
C ILE A 139 -41.41 -16.99 -3.71
N GLU A 140 -41.31 -16.72 -2.42
CA GLU A 140 -40.93 -15.43 -1.87
C GLU A 140 -39.43 -15.44 -1.55
N LEU A 141 -38.69 -14.38 -1.92
CA LEU A 141 -37.27 -14.26 -1.55
C LEU A 141 -37.19 -13.72 -0.11
N THR A 142 -36.78 -14.57 0.83
CA THR A 142 -36.76 -14.24 2.26
C THR A 142 -35.40 -13.78 2.76
N CYS A 143 -34.30 -14.25 2.16
CA CYS A 143 -32.96 -13.86 2.61
C CYS A 143 -31.89 -13.86 1.52
N VAL A 144 -30.90 -13.00 1.73
CA VAL A 144 -29.66 -12.94 0.95
C VAL A 144 -28.47 -13.03 1.91
N ARG A 145 -27.60 -14.02 1.67
CA ARG A 145 -26.33 -14.16 2.37
C ARG A 145 -25.17 -13.91 1.40
N VAL A 146 -24.19 -13.13 1.84
CA VAL A 146 -22.94 -12.90 1.10
C VAL A 146 -21.76 -13.34 1.94
N ASP A 147 -21.07 -14.38 1.48
CA ASP A 147 -19.88 -14.90 2.11
C ASP A 147 -18.62 -14.45 1.35
N LEU A 148 -17.71 -13.78 2.06
CA LEU A 148 -16.37 -13.49 1.56
C LEU A 148 -15.55 -14.79 1.60
N LEU A 149 -15.03 -15.20 0.44
CA LEU A 149 -14.24 -16.42 0.26
C LEU A 149 -12.75 -16.10 0.09
N ASN A 150 -11.89 -16.94 0.65
CA ASN A 150 -10.48 -17.00 0.30
C ASN A 150 -10.28 -17.95 -0.90
N THR A 151 -10.10 -17.37 -2.09
CA THR A 151 -9.87 -18.11 -3.34
C THR A 151 -8.40 -18.20 -3.72
N SER A 152 -7.50 -17.91 -2.78
CA SER A 152 -6.05 -18.14 -2.96
C SER A 152 -5.79 -19.60 -3.30
N GLN A 153 -4.75 -19.85 -4.11
CA GLN A 153 -4.48 -21.19 -4.69
C GLN A 153 -4.43 -22.33 -3.66
N LYS A 154 -4.03 -22.04 -2.42
CA LYS A 154 -3.82 -23.03 -1.34
C LYS A 154 -5.07 -23.38 -0.52
N THR A 155 -6.04 -22.47 -0.41
CA THR A 155 -7.20 -22.59 0.50
C THR A 155 -8.53 -22.71 -0.22
N ARG A 156 -8.55 -22.42 -1.53
CA ARG A 156 -9.67 -22.52 -2.49
C ARG A 156 -11.07 -22.63 -1.87
N GLY A 157 -11.70 -21.48 -1.64
CA GLY A 157 -13.13 -21.42 -1.32
C GLY A 157 -13.47 -21.51 0.17
N THR A 158 -12.47 -21.44 1.06
CA THR A 158 -12.72 -21.29 2.50
C THR A 158 -13.45 -19.98 2.75
N VAL A 159 -14.58 -20.02 3.47
CA VAL A 159 -15.29 -18.81 3.92
C VAL A 159 -14.42 -18.08 4.94
N LEU A 160 -14.15 -16.80 4.68
CA LEU A 160 -13.48 -15.92 5.62
C LEU A 160 -14.48 -15.30 6.60
N GLN A 161 -15.63 -14.84 6.09
CA GLN A 161 -16.69 -14.21 6.88
C GLN A 161 -17.94 -13.99 6.02
N THR A 162 -19.12 -14.06 6.63
CA THR A 162 -20.37 -13.52 6.06
C THR A 162 -20.40 -12.00 6.23
N VAL A 163 -20.40 -11.25 5.12
CA VAL A 163 -20.33 -9.77 5.13
C VAL A 163 -21.71 -9.11 5.13
N THR A 164 -22.73 -9.81 4.62
CA THR A 164 -24.12 -9.35 4.59
C THR A 164 -25.02 -10.56 4.75
N LYS A 165 -26.01 -10.46 5.64
CA LYS A 165 -27.06 -11.47 5.85
C LYS A 165 -28.35 -10.71 6.17
N ALA A 166 -29.25 -10.59 5.20
CA ALA A 166 -30.47 -9.80 5.40
C ALA A 166 -31.56 -10.15 4.38
N ALA A 167 -32.81 -9.86 4.75
CA ALA A 167 -33.93 -9.87 3.83
C ALA A 167 -33.86 -8.69 2.84
N PRO A 168 -34.29 -8.87 1.58
CA PRO A 168 -34.34 -7.79 0.61
C PRO A 168 -35.44 -6.78 0.96
N THR A 169 -35.07 -5.50 1.08
CA THR A 169 -36.04 -4.41 1.28
C THR A 169 -36.01 -3.41 0.13
N SER A 170 -37.05 -2.59 -0.03
CA SER A 170 -37.07 -1.53 -1.05
C SER A 170 -36.07 -0.40 -0.74
N GLY A 171 -35.87 -0.09 0.55
CA GLY A 171 -34.93 0.92 1.02
C GLY A 171 -33.47 0.48 1.04
N GLY A 172 -33.22 -0.84 1.09
CA GLY A 172 -31.89 -1.41 1.16
C GLY A 172 -31.42 -1.80 2.57
N GLY A 173 -32.16 -1.41 3.62
CA GLY A 173 -31.99 -1.83 5.02
C GLY A 173 -30.54 -2.16 5.40
N GLU A 174 -30.33 -3.39 5.85
CA GLU A 174 -29.06 -3.98 6.27
C GLU A 174 -28.12 -4.37 5.10
N GLY A 175 -28.22 -3.66 3.98
CA GLY A 175 -27.33 -3.81 2.81
C GLY A 175 -27.90 -4.60 1.63
N VAL A 176 -29.18 -4.96 1.64
CA VAL A 176 -29.85 -5.70 0.55
C VAL A 176 -31.05 -4.90 0.04
N ARG A 177 -30.92 -4.35 -1.17
CA ARG A 177 -31.97 -3.56 -1.83
C ARG A 177 -32.55 -4.28 -3.04
N SER A 178 -33.87 -4.40 -3.10
CA SER A 178 -34.57 -4.78 -4.33
C SER A 178 -34.59 -3.62 -5.32
N VAL A 179 -34.12 -3.83 -6.55
CA VAL A 179 -34.06 -2.80 -7.62
C VAL A 179 -35.13 -3.05 -8.70
N GLY A 180 -35.90 -4.13 -8.56
CA GLY A 180 -36.93 -4.55 -9.50
C GLY A 180 -37.14 -6.05 -9.44
N ARG A 181 -38.01 -6.57 -10.28
CA ARG A 181 -38.26 -8.02 -10.37
C ARG A 181 -37.01 -8.72 -10.93
N GLY A 182 -36.37 -9.57 -10.12
CA GLY A 182 -35.20 -10.36 -10.53
C GLY A 182 -33.85 -9.64 -10.43
N ARG A 183 -33.77 -8.50 -9.72
CA ARG A 183 -32.49 -7.81 -9.48
C ARG A 183 -32.36 -7.23 -8.08
N LEU A 184 -31.22 -7.51 -7.45
CA LEU A 184 -30.83 -6.97 -6.15
C LEU A 184 -29.60 -6.08 -6.29
N LYS A 185 -29.45 -5.15 -5.35
CA LYS A 185 -28.20 -4.47 -5.03
C LYS A 185 -27.79 -4.91 -3.63
N VAL A 186 -26.65 -5.59 -3.52
CA VAL A 186 -26.22 -6.27 -2.30
C VAL A 186 -24.86 -5.75 -1.85
N ARG A 187 -24.71 -5.34 -0.59
CA ARG A 187 -23.46 -4.87 -0.01
C ARG A 187 -22.45 -6.00 0.11
N VAL A 188 -21.19 -5.71 -0.19
CA VAL A 188 -20.08 -6.68 -0.16
C VAL A 188 -18.88 -6.21 0.68
N THR A 189 -19.08 -5.17 1.48
CA THR A 189 -18.10 -4.54 2.36
C THR A 189 -18.60 -4.50 3.79
N PHE A 190 -17.68 -4.27 4.72
CA PHE A 190 -17.94 -4.24 6.15
C PHE A 190 -18.49 -2.86 6.54
N ASP A 191 -19.47 -2.82 7.44
CA ASP A 191 -20.00 -1.59 8.00
C ASP A 191 -19.89 -1.61 9.54
N GLU A 192 -20.38 -0.55 10.20
CA GLU A 192 -20.29 -0.43 11.66
C GLU A 192 -21.09 -1.51 12.40
N GLN A 193 -22.15 -2.04 11.77
CA GLN A 193 -22.98 -3.10 12.33
C GLN A 193 -22.37 -4.50 12.10
N HIS A 194 -21.64 -4.66 10.99
CA HIS A 194 -21.00 -5.89 10.55
C HIS A 194 -19.51 -5.63 10.24
N PRO A 195 -18.69 -5.31 11.25
CA PRO A 195 -17.28 -5.03 11.05
C PRO A 195 -16.52 -6.29 10.61
N SER A 196 -15.32 -6.09 10.06
CA SER A 196 -14.45 -7.20 9.68
C SER A 196 -14.08 -8.02 10.91
N LYS A 197 -14.16 -9.34 10.79
CA LYS A 197 -13.67 -10.36 11.73
C LYS A 197 -12.63 -11.25 11.05
N VAL A 198 -12.12 -10.81 9.90
CA VAL A 198 -11.19 -11.58 9.08
C VAL A 198 -9.83 -11.65 9.79
N ASN A 199 -9.59 -12.76 10.49
CA ASN A 199 -8.38 -13.00 11.29
C ASN A 199 -7.23 -13.67 10.52
N GLY A 200 -7.33 -13.75 9.19
CA GLY A 200 -6.31 -14.34 8.34
C GLY A 200 -5.05 -13.47 8.22
N LYS A 201 -3.87 -14.09 8.05
CA LYS A 201 -2.65 -13.34 7.71
C LYS A 201 -2.83 -12.71 6.33
N PRO A 202 -2.78 -11.36 6.18
CA PRO A 202 -2.99 -10.70 4.89
C PRO A 202 -2.14 -11.27 3.75
N SER A 203 -0.89 -11.63 4.04
CA SER A 203 0.06 -12.22 3.09
C SER A 203 -0.33 -13.60 2.56
N GLN A 204 -1.31 -14.28 3.17
CA GLN A 204 -1.79 -15.60 2.76
C GLN A 204 -3.09 -15.53 1.94
N VAL A 205 -3.79 -14.40 1.97
CA VAL A 205 -5.05 -14.19 1.26
C VAL A 205 -4.76 -13.27 0.07
N THR A 206 -4.37 -13.85 -1.06
CA THR A 206 -3.95 -13.12 -2.28
C THR A 206 -5.09 -12.91 -3.27
N ARG A 207 -6.16 -13.70 -3.14
CA ARG A 207 -7.37 -13.65 -3.95
C ARG A 207 -8.59 -13.88 -3.07
N ILE A 208 -9.65 -13.17 -3.40
CA ILE A 208 -10.95 -13.32 -2.77
C ILE A 208 -12.05 -13.44 -3.83
N ALA A 209 -13.19 -13.98 -3.44
CA ALA A 209 -14.44 -13.89 -4.19
C ALA A 209 -15.57 -13.73 -3.18
N TYR A 210 -16.77 -13.44 -3.65
CA TYR A 210 -17.97 -13.45 -2.83
C TYR A 210 -18.92 -14.53 -3.34
N ARG A 211 -19.42 -15.37 -2.44
CA ARG A 211 -20.57 -16.22 -2.70
C ARG A 211 -21.83 -15.47 -2.35
N VAL A 212 -22.75 -15.36 -3.28
CA VAL A 212 -24.09 -14.83 -3.03
C VAL A 212 -25.05 -16.01 -2.99
N SER A 213 -25.62 -16.29 -1.81
CA SER A 213 -26.68 -17.28 -1.62
C SER A 213 -28.02 -16.56 -1.46
N LEU A 214 -29.02 -16.96 -2.24
CA LEU A 214 -30.39 -16.49 -2.15
C LEU A 214 -31.26 -17.61 -1.56
N TYR A 215 -32.10 -17.24 -0.61
CA TYR A 215 -33.03 -18.13 0.09
C TYR A 215 -34.44 -17.66 -0.18
N GLY A 216 -35.27 -18.56 -0.66
CA GLY A 216 -36.69 -18.31 -0.85
C GLY A 216 -37.54 -19.32 -0.12
N ARG A 217 -38.78 -18.95 0.18
CA ARG A 217 -39.77 -19.79 0.84
C ARG A 217 -40.97 -20.00 -0.07
N GLY A 218 -41.37 -21.25 -0.25
CA GLY A 218 -42.57 -21.63 -0.98
C GLY A 218 -43.84 -21.48 -0.16
N GLN A 219 -45.00 -21.57 -0.81
CA GLN A 219 -46.32 -21.53 -0.15
C GLN A 219 -46.55 -22.69 0.82
N ASP A 220 -45.83 -23.80 0.65
CA ASP A 220 -45.81 -24.96 1.55
C ASP A 220 -44.85 -24.79 2.74
N GLY A 221 -44.18 -23.64 2.86
CA GLY A 221 -43.17 -23.35 3.86
C GLY A 221 -41.79 -23.93 3.54
N GLY A 222 -41.62 -24.62 2.42
CA GLY A 222 -40.33 -25.18 2.01
C GLY A 222 -39.31 -24.11 1.65
N VAL A 223 -38.08 -24.24 2.16
CA VAL A 223 -36.97 -23.34 1.82
C VAL A 223 -36.25 -23.85 0.57
N VAL A 224 -36.02 -22.96 -0.39
CA VAL A 224 -35.22 -23.20 -1.58
C VAL A 224 -34.01 -22.27 -1.58
N THR A 225 -32.86 -22.78 -2.04
CA THR A 225 -31.59 -22.04 -2.00
C THR A 225 -30.88 -22.14 -3.35
N THR A 226 -30.29 -21.03 -3.80
CA THR A 226 -29.34 -21.00 -4.93
C THR A 226 -28.15 -20.15 -4.55
N SER A 227 -26.97 -20.47 -5.08
CA SER A 227 -25.78 -19.65 -4.90
C SER A 227 -24.96 -19.48 -6.18
N MET A 228 -24.20 -18.39 -6.25
CA MET A 228 -23.19 -18.16 -7.29
C MET A 228 -21.98 -17.45 -6.68
N ASP A 229 -20.79 -17.86 -7.10
CA ASP A 229 -19.55 -17.19 -6.74
C ASP A 229 -19.23 -16.08 -7.76
N SER A 230 -18.86 -14.91 -7.27
CA SER A 230 -18.36 -13.82 -8.11
C SER A 230 -17.01 -14.18 -8.74
N ALA A 231 -16.62 -13.52 -9.83
CA ALA A 231 -15.25 -13.62 -10.34
C ALA A 231 -14.21 -13.18 -9.27
N ASN A 232 -12.99 -13.72 -9.35
CA ASN A 232 -11.91 -13.40 -8.42
C ASN A 232 -11.55 -11.90 -8.39
N LEU A 233 -11.39 -11.39 -7.19
CA LEU A 233 -10.94 -10.04 -6.86
C LEU A 233 -9.60 -10.11 -6.12
N PHE A 234 -8.95 -8.97 -5.97
CA PHE A 234 -7.75 -8.86 -5.16
C PHE A 234 -8.03 -8.02 -3.91
N PRO A 235 -7.74 -8.56 -2.72
CA PRO A 235 -7.87 -7.80 -1.50
C PRO A 235 -6.79 -6.72 -1.41
N LEU A 236 -7.16 -5.58 -0.84
CA LEU A 236 -6.24 -4.59 -0.29
C LEU A 236 -6.41 -4.60 1.23
N TRP A 237 -5.30 -4.59 1.95
CA TRP A 237 -5.25 -4.66 3.40
C TRP A 237 -4.69 -3.38 3.96
N ARG A 238 -5.14 -2.95 5.13
CA ARG A 238 -4.48 -1.89 5.87
C ARG A 238 -3.00 -2.25 6.06
N LEU A 239 -2.11 -1.26 5.99
CA LEU A 239 -0.68 -1.49 6.24
C LEU A 239 -0.44 -2.20 7.58
N PRO A 240 0.64 -3.01 7.69
CA PRO A 240 1.05 -3.55 8.98
C PRO A 240 1.24 -2.44 10.01
N ALA A 241 1.07 -2.74 11.29
CA ALA A 241 1.24 -1.75 12.35
C ALA A 241 2.70 -1.25 12.49
N GLY A 242 2.86 -0.09 13.11
CA GLY A 242 4.14 0.48 13.49
C GLY A 242 4.92 1.11 12.33
N PHE A 243 4.23 1.57 11.28
CA PHE A 243 4.75 2.58 10.37
C PHE A 243 4.22 3.94 10.79
N ALA A 244 5.06 4.97 10.69
CA ALA A 244 4.57 6.33 10.77
C ALA A 244 3.86 6.69 9.46
N ARG A 245 2.65 7.25 9.54
CA ARG A 245 1.74 7.51 8.41
C ARG A 245 1.46 9.00 8.28
N PHE A 246 1.59 9.53 7.06
CA PHE A 246 1.58 10.98 6.84
C PHE A 246 0.81 11.48 5.60
N GLY A 247 0.24 10.58 4.79
CA GLY A 247 -0.49 10.91 3.55
C GLY A 247 -2.00 11.10 3.69
N SER A 248 -2.59 10.97 4.89
CA SER A 248 -4.03 11.14 5.08
C SER A 248 -4.46 12.60 4.85
N ARG A 249 -5.22 12.87 3.78
CA ARG A 249 -5.72 14.22 3.48
C ARG A 249 -7.16 14.39 3.98
N PRO A 250 -7.56 15.58 4.45
CA PRO A 250 -8.95 15.87 4.76
C PRO A 250 -9.84 15.63 3.53
N GLY A 251 -10.86 14.77 3.65
CA GLY A 251 -11.76 14.41 2.54
C GLY A 251 -11.43 13.08 1.83
N ASP A 252 -10.27 12.48 2.12
CA ASP A 252 -9.91 11.13 1.66
C ASP A 252 -10.61 10.07 2.53
N GLY A 253 -11.95 10.04 2.51
CA GLY A 253 -12.72 9.01 3.21
C GLY A 253 -12.17 7.62 2.89
N GLY A 254 -11.86 6.82 3.91
CA GLY A 254 -11.20 5.51 3.78
C GLY A 254 -9.68 5.53 3.89
N GLY A 255 -9.02 6.69 3.72
CA GLY A 255 -7.56 6.83 3.84
C GLY A 255 -6.78 6.17 2.71
N ASP A 256 -5.45 6.15 2.85
CA ASP A 256 -4.48 5.87 1.79
C ASP A 256 -3.46 4.77 2.16
N ASP A 257 -3.75 3.96 3.18
CA ASP A 257 -2.87 2.92 3.73
C ASP A 257 -3.26 1.50 3.29
N TRP A 258 -3.94 1.38 2.14
CA TRP A 258 -4.39 0.10 1.60
C TRP A 258 -3.32 -0.49 0.69
N CYS A 259 -2.77 -1.64 1.07
CA CYS A 259 -1.72 -2.32 0.33
C CYS A 259 -2.14 -3.71 -0.15
N SER A 260 -1.47 -4.23 -1.18
CA SER A 260 -1.70 -5.61 -1.60
C SER A 260 -1.24 -6.59 -0.51
N SER A 261 -1.76 -7.81 -0.55
CA SER A 261 -1.27 -8.92 0.30
C SER A 261 0.23 -9.12 0.21
N PHE A 262 0.80 -8.93 -0.99
CA PHE A 262 2.23 -9.03 -1.22
C PHE A 262 2.99 -7.92 -0.50
N THR A 263 2.59 -6.66 -0.69
CA THR A 263 3.20 -5.49 -0.04
C THR A 263 3.09 -5.59 1.48
N HIS A 264 1.94 -6.01 2.00
CA HIS A 264 1.77 -6.27 3.42
C HIS A 264 2.80 -7.28 3.92
N GLY A 265 2.95 -8.42 3.24
CA GLY A 265 3.94 -9.44 3.57
C GLY A 265 5.37 -8.92 3.50
N TRP A 266 5.71 -8.14 2.47
CA TRP A 266 7.02 -7.53 2.30
C TRP A 266 7.33 -6.56 3.44
N LEU A 267 6.41 -5.65 3.77
CA LEU A 267 6.55 -4.66 4.85
C LEU A 267 6.52 -5.29 6.25
N SER A 268 5.94 -6.48 6.41
CA SER A 268 5.96 -7.22 7.68
C SER A 268 7.34 -7.79 8.02
N ALA A 269 8.24 -7.91 7.04
CA ALA A 269 9.60 -8.37 7.30
C ALA A 269 10.46 -7.23 7.87
N ALA A 270 11.08 -7.45 9.04
CA ALA A 270 11.84 -6.42 9.75
C ALA A 270 12.92 -5.73 8.89
N ALA A 271 13.64 -6.49 8.07
CA ALA A 271 14.67 -5.97 7.17
C ALA A 271 14.10 -4.98 6.12
N ASN A 272 12.88 -5.21 5.64
CA ASN A 272 12.21 -4.36 4.67
C ASN A 272 11.55 -3.15 5.33
N LYS A 273 10.92 -3.36 6.50
CA LYS A 273 10.36 -2.29 7.32
C LYS A 273 11.39 -1.21 7.64
N ALA A 274 12.63 -1.61 7.93
CA ALA A 274 13.73 -0.69 8.21
C ALA A 274 14.16 0.14 6.99
N LEU A 275 13.82 -0.26 5.76
CA LEU A 275 14.14 0.51 4.55
C LEU A 275 13.14 1.64 4.31
N LEU A 276 11.89 1.48 4.75
CA LEU A 276 10.78 2.41 4.51
C LEU A 276 10.03 2.71 5.83
N PRO A 277 10.68 3.34 6.83
CA PRO A 277 10.08 3.51 8.16
C PRO A 277 8.89 4.48 8.19
N GLU A 278 8.81 5.38 7.21
CA GLU A 278 7.82 6.45 7.12
C GLU A 278 7.13 6.34 5.77
N ILE A 279 5.82 6.16 5.75
CA ILE A 279 5.05 5.99 4.52
C ILE A 279 4.07 7.15 4.38
N ASN A 280 4.19 7.83 3.25
CA ASN A 280 3.29 8.89 2.85
C ASN A 280 2.06 8.26 2.20
N ASP A 281 2.15 7.84 0.94
CA ASP A 281 1.01 7.38 0.13
C ASP A 281 1.14 5.89 -0.27
N VAL A 282 0.02 5.15 -0.31
CA VAL A 282 -0.01 3.74 -0.77
C VAL A 282 -1.12 3.44 -1.75
N SER A 283 -2.37 3.32 -1.31
CA SER A 283 -3.54 3.16 -2.16
C SER A 283 -4.74 3.65 -1.38
N GLY A 284 -5.69 4.28 -2.06
CA GLY A 284 -6.99 4.56 -1.47
C GLY A 284 -7.78 3.28 -1.23
N GLU A 285 -8.76 3.37 -0.33
CA GLU A 285 -9.71 2.30 -0.07
C GLU A 285 -10.33 1.78 -1.38
N HIS A 286 -10.40 0.47 -1.56
CA HIS A 286 -10.83 -0.21 -2.80
C HIS A 286 -10.09 0.24 -4.07
N ALA A 287 -8.83 0.67 -3.97
CA ALA A 287 -8.09 1.27 -5.09
C ALA A 287 -8.75 2.54 -5.65
N ARG A 288 -9.38 3.34 -4.79
CA ARG A 288 -9.76 4.71 -5.14
C ARG A 288 -8.50 5.52 -5.42
N ASN A 289 -8.52 6.28 -6.50
CA ASN A 289 -7.46 7.24 -6.79
C ASN A 289 -7.59 8.47 -5.88
N LEU A 290 -6.51 8.76 -5.16
CA LEU A 290 -6.39 9.92 -4.26
C LEU A 290 -5.50 11.02 -4.86
N GLY A 291 -5.40 11.06 -6.19
CA GLY A 291 -4.61 12.04 -6.94
C GLY A 291 -3.40 11.45 -7.66
N HIS A 292 -3.02 10.20 -7.39
CA HIS A 292 -1.88 9.52 -8.06
C HIS A 292 -2.33 8.20 -8.73
N GLN A 293 -2.24 8.14 -10.06
CA GLN A 293 -2.74 7.00 -10.86
C GLN A 293 -1.99 5.68 -10.67
N THR A 294 -0.77 5.72 -10.12
CA THR A 294 0.09 4.54 -9.94
C THR A 294 -0.32 3.69 -8.73
N HIS A 295 -0.92 4.30 -7.72
CA HIS A 295 -1.16 3.72 -6.40
C HIS A 295 -2.30 2.69 -6.32
N LEU A 296 -3.01 2.44 -7.42
CA LEU A 296 -4.26 1.65 -7.44
C LEU A 296 -4.10 0.15 -7.19
N THR A 297 -2.88 -0.35 -7.03
CA THR A 297 -2.64 -1.79 -6.81
C THR A 297 -2.18 -2.13 -5.39
N GLY A 298 -1.88 -1.10 -4.57
CA GLY A 298 -1.30 -1.29 -3.25
C GLY A 298 0.13 -1.87 -3.28
N ASN A 299 0.82 -1.77 -4.42
CA ASN A 299 2.22 -2.17 -4.60
C ASN A 299 3.19 -0.99 -4.71
N ASP A 300 2.65 0.23 -4.73
CA ASP A 300 3.40 1.45 -4.93
C ASP A 300 3.36 2.24 -3.62
N LEU A 301 4.53 2.68 -3.18
CA LEU A 301 4.74 3.36 -1.90
C LEU A 301 5.44 4.68 -2.16
N ASP A 302 4.84 5.77 -1.70
CA ASP A 302 5.56 7.04 -1.56
C ASP A 302 6.04 7.17 -0.12
N ILE A 303 7.31 7.51 0.04
CA ILE A 303 7.91 7.82 1.34
C ILE A 303 8.57 9.19 1.28
N PHE A 304 8.77 9.85 2.43
CA PHE A 304 9.59 11.06 2.45
C PHE A 304 11.04 10.76 2.05
N HIS A 305 11.80 11.81 1.78
CA HIS A 305 13.20 11.69 1.41
C HIS A 305 13.98 10.79 2.38
N LEU A 306 14.86 9.97 1.79
CA LEU A 306 15.73 9.04 2.52
C LEU A 306 16.71 9.74 3.46
N TYR A 307 16.97 11.03 3.21
CA TYR A 307 17.78 11.91 4.05
C TYR A 307 16.92 13.08 4.51
N GLN A 308 17.00 13.39 5.79
CA GLN A 308 16.25 14.47 6.43
C GLN A 308 17.23 15.54 6.88
N PHE A 309 17.06 16.76 6.34
CA PHE A 309 17.86 17.91 6.75
C PHE A 309 17.44 18.39 8.15
N ASP A 310 18.40 18.93 8.90
CA ASP A 310 18.15 19.51 10.21
C ASP A 310 17.04 20.57 10.18
N GLY A 311 16.17 20.50 11.19
CA GLY A 311 15.01 21.38 11.34
C GLY A 311 13.83 21.04 10.43
N VAL A 312 13.92 20.01 9.58
CA VAL A 312 12.75 19.39 8.96
C VAL A 312 12.31 18.24 9.84
N ARG A 313 11.01 18.13 10.11
CA ARG A 313 10.44 16.98 10.81
C ARG A 313 9.60 16.19 9.81
N ALA A 314 9.94 14.91 9.64
CA ALA A 314 9.14 13.99 8.85
C ALA A 314 7.68 14.01 9.32
N GLY A 315 6.76 13.97 8.35
CA GLY A 315 5.35 13.84 8.65
C GLY A 315 4.60 15.11 9.06
N VAL A 316 5.30 16.24 9.15
CA VAL A 316 4.63 17.55 9.13
C VAL A 316 4.10 17.79 7.72
N ALA A 317 2.93 18.43 7.60
CA ALA A 317 2.36 18.83 6.32
C ALA A 317 3.40 19.58 5.47
N GLY A 318 3.62 19.11 4.23
CA GLY A 318 4.62 19.68 3.33
C GLY A 318 6.09 19.37 3.68
N SER A 319 6.36 18.42 4.60
CA SER A 319 7.73 18.06 5.03
C SER A 319 8.65 17.66 3.87
N GLY A 320 8.14 16.93 2.88
CA GLY A 320 8.87 16.62 1.65
C GLY A 320 9.37 17.88 0.93
N GLY A 321 8.47 18.84 0.70
CA GLY A 321 8.80 20.12 0.07
C GLY A 321 9.75 20.98 0.91
N LEU A 322 9.61 20.97 2.24
CA LEU A 322 10.53 21.63 3.16
C LEU A 322 11.94 21.02 3.09
N ASN A 323 12.03 19.69 3.03
CA ASN A 323 13.29 18.97 2.90
C ASN A 323 13.98 19.28 1.57
N TYR A 324 13.23 19.27 0.48
CA TYR A 324 13.74 19.70 -0.82
C TYR A 324 14.19 21.17 -0.82
N GLY A 325 13.46 22.04 -0.15
CA GLY A 325 13.87 23.44 0.06
C GLY A 325 15.20 23.56 0.79
N LYS A 326 15.44 22.73 1.82
CA LYS A 326 16.74 22.67 2.50
C LYS A 326 17.86 22.18 1.59
N LEU A 327 17.61 21.18 0.75
CA LEU A 327 18.56 20.72 -0.26
C LEU A 327 18.92 21.86 -1.23
N VAL A 328 17.94 22.64 -1.69
CA VAL A 328 18.18 23.83 -2.53
C VAL A 328 19.06 24.85 -1.80
N THR A 329 18.75 25.18 -0.54
CA THR A 329 19.54 26.13 0.26
C THR A 329 20.98 25.65 0.48
N ALA A 330 21.17 24.38 0.85
CA ALA A 330 22.48 23.79 1.06
C ALA A 330 23.31 23.79 -0.23
N THR A 331 22.69 23.45 -1.36
CA THR A 331 23.33 23.47 -2.68
C THR A 331 23.70 24.89 -3.10
N LYS A 332 22.83 25.86 -2.86
CA LYS A 332 23.11 27.28 -3.13
C LYS A 332 24.29 27.79 -2.29
N SER A 333 24.35 27.38 -1.01
CA SER A 333 25.49 27.67 -0.12
C SER A 333 26.78 27.05 -0.66
N ALA A 334 26.75 25.78 -1.08
CA ALA A 334 27.89 25.08 -1.66
C ALA A 334 28.40 25.73 -2.95
N MET A 335 27.50 26.10 -3.87
CA MET A 335 27.83 26.83 -5.10
C MET A 335 28.49 28.20 -4.85
N ASN A 336 28.24 28.79 -3.68
CA ASN A 336 28.86 30.04 -3.23
C ASN A 336 30.19 29.82 -2.48
N GLY A 337 30.69 28.58 -2.42
CA GLY A 337 31.92 28.23 -1.68
C GLY A 337 31.70 27.96 -0.19
N GLY A 338 30.46 27.84 0.27
CA GLY A 338 30.14 27.55 1.67
C GLY A 338 30.44 26.10 2.06
N ALA A 339 31.38 25.90 2.98
CA ALA A 339 31.82 24.57 3.42
C ALA A 339 30.69 23.74 4.06
N GLU A 340 29.83 24.37 4.86
CA GLU A 340 28.70 23.66 5.51
C GLU A 340 27.65 23.22 4.50
N GLY A 341 27.36 24.05 3.49
CA GLY A 341 26.45 23.67 2.40
C GLY A 341 26.98 22.48 1.62
N LEU A 342 28.29 22.50 1.29
CA LEU A 342 28.95 21.39 0.61
C LEU A 342 28.88 20.11 1.44
N ARG A 343 29.16 20.19 2.74
CA ARG A 343 29.08 19.06 3.68
C ARG A 343 27.67 18.45 3.69
N GLN A 344 26.63 19.27 3.82
CA GLN A 344 25.24 18.80 3.88
C GLN A 344 24.77 18.15 2.57
N VAL A 345 25.13 18.72 1.42
CA VAL A 345 24.77 18.12 0.11
C VAL A 345 25.52 16.81 -0.11
N LYS A 346 26.79 16.72 0.29
CA LYS A 346 27.55 15.48 0.27
C LYS A 346 26.90 14.41 1.15
N GLU A 347 26.55 14.76 2.38
CA GLU A 347 25.90 13.84 3.33
C GLU A 347 24.54 13.35 2.82
N TRP A 348 23.74 14.26 2.24
CA TRP A 348 22.50 13.90 1.55
C TRP A 348 22.75 12.88 0.44
N ALA A 349 23.74 13.13 -0.43
CA ALA A 349 24.04 12.26 -1.56
C ALA A 349 24.51 10.88 -1.09
N GLU A 350 25.46 10.80 -0.16
CA GLU A 350 26.01 9.54 0.36
C GLU A 350 24.95 8.70 1.09
N THR A 351 24.15 9.34 1.95
CA THR A 351 23.06 8.68 2.69
C THR A 351 21.99 8.16 1.73
N THR A 352 21.60 8.98 0.75
CA THR A 352 20.62 8.61 -0.27
C THR A 352 21.14 7.44 -1.12
N ARG A 353 22.38 7.52 -1.64
CA ARG A 353 23.01 6.42 -2.42
C ARG A 353 23.02 5.11 -1.63
N THR A 354 23.39 5.16 -0.35
CA THR A 354 23.43 3.98 0.52
C THR A 354 22.06 3.35 0.68
N ARG A 355 21.04 4.16 1.00
CA ARG A 355 19.67 3.66 1.22
C ARG A 355 19.01 3.18 -0.08
N LEU A 356 19.20 3.90 -1.19
CA LEU A 356 18.76 3.45 -2.51
C LEU A 356 19.46 2.15 -2.92
N GLY A 357 20.76 2.00 -2.63
CA GLY A 357 21.50 0.77 -2.87
C GLY A 357 20.83 -0.45 -2.22
N ARG A 358 20.43 -0.32 -0.95
CA ARG A 358 19.70 -1.39 -0.24
C ARG A 358 18.34 -1.72 -0.87
N LEU A 359 17.63 -0.71 -1.37
CA LEU A 359 16.39 -0.92 -2.10
C LEU A 359 16.63 -1.60 -3.46
N ILE A 360 17.68 -1.20 -4.18
CA ILE A 360 18.09 -1.82 -5.46
C ILE A 360 18.49 -3.29 -5.26
N ASP A 361 19.10 -3.65 -4.14
CA ASP A 361 19.46 -5.05 -3.82
C ASP A 361 18.23 -5.91 -3.51
N ASN A 362 17.11 -5.29 -3.15
CA ASN A 362 15.89 -6.02 -2.89
C ASN A 362 15.25 -6.48 -4.21
N LYS A 363 15.17 -7.80 -4.41
CA LYS A 363 14.62 -8.40 -5.63
C LYS A 363 13.13 -8.10 -5.85
N ASN A 364 12.41 -7.68 -4.81
CA ASN A 364 11.00 -7.33 -4.91
C ASN A 364 10.76 -5.85 -5.22
N VAL A 365 11.77 -4.99 -5.08
CA VAL A 365 11.72 -3.61 -5.58
C VAL A 365 11.96 -3.66 -7.09
N VAL A 366 10.99 -3.23 -7.88
CA VAL A 366 11.06 -3.25 -9.36
C VAL A 366 11.24 -1.89 -9.98
N ARG A 367 10.92 -0.83 -9.24
CA ARG A 367 11.04 0.54 -9.72
C ARG A 367 11.26 1.51 -8.57
N ILE A 368 12.08 2.51 -8.81
CA ILE A 368 12.21 3.68 -7.94
C ILE A 368 12.10 4.95 -8.79
N TYR A 369 11.35 5.95 -8.32
CA TYR A 369 11.45 7.34 -8.81
C TYR A 369 11.95 8.25 -7.70
N TYR A 370 12.80 9.21 -8.03
CA TYR A 370 13.38 10.13 -7.06
C TYR A 370 13.63 11.53 -7.64
N ALA A 371 14.14 12.44 -6.80
CA ALA A 371 14.28 13.84 -7.12
C ALA A 371 15.23 14.13 -8.30
N ALA A 372 14.73 14.80 -9.34
CA ALA A 372 15.56 15.36 -10.41
C ALA A 372 16.24 16.67 -10.02
N GLY A 373 15.57 17.48 -9.21
CA GLY A 373 15.89 18.90 -9.06
C GLY A 373 15.20 19.74 -10.15
N SER A 374 14.35 20.67 -9.72
CA SER A 374 13.69 21.66 -10.57
C SER A 374 14.48 22.97 -10.63
N LYS A 375 14.18 23.77 -11.65
CA LYS A 375 14.63 25.17 -11.72
C LYS A 375 14.20 25.93 -10.47
N VAL A 376 15.09 26.77 -9.93
CA VAL A 376 14.80 27.61 -8.76
C VAL A 376 14.50 29.03 -9.23
N LYS A 377 13.33 29.57 -8.84
CA LYS A 377 12.92 30.92 -9.22
C LYS A 377 13.95 31.94 -8.71
N GLY A 378 14.42 32.80 -9.61
CA GLY A 378 15.40 33.84 -9.29
C GLY A 378 16.85 33.35 -9.18
N ASP A 379 17.15 32.09 -9.51
CA ASP A 379 18.51 31.56 -9.50
C ASP A 379 18.76 30.66 -10.72
N ALA A 380 19.29 31.25 -11.80
CA ALA A 380 19.50 30.57 -13.07
C ALA A 380 20.56 29.46 -13.03
N ARG A 381 21.31 29.35 -11.92
CA ARG A 381 22.30 28.29 -11.70
C ARG A 381 21.65 26.91 -11.53
N PHE A 382 20.38 26.85 -11.12
CA PHE A 382 19.63 25.62 -10.99
C PHE A 382 18.90 25.27 -12.30
N ALA A 383 19.48 24.39 -13.11
CA ALA A 383 18.84 23.79 -14.27
C ALA A 383 18.06 22.53 -13.86
N LYS A 384 17.07 22.11 -14.65
CA LYS A 384 16.38 20.84 -14.42
C LYS A 384 17.41 19.70 -14.41
N GLY A 385 17.38 18.82 -13.40
CA GLY A 385 18.31 17.69 -13.29
C GLY A 385 19.49 17.92 -12.34
N TRP A 386 19.63 19.10 -11.73
CA TRP A 386 20.77 19.42 -10.87
C TRP A 386 20.94 18.46 -9.67
N ALA A 387 19.84 18.05 -9.04
CA ALA A 387 19.91 17.15 -7.88
C ALA A 387 20.25 15.73 -8.35
N ALA A 388 19.70 15.30 -9.48
CA ALA A 388 20.06 14.02 -10.09
C ALA A 388 21.55 13.98 -10.48
N ALA A 389 22.11 15.06 -11.04
CA ALA A 389 23.53 15.14 -11.37
C ALA A 389 24.41 14.98 -10.12
N LEU A 390 24.15 15.75 -9.07
CA LEU A 390 24.86 15.62 -7.78
C LEU A 390 24.76 14.21 -7.20
N LEU A 391 23.56 13.62 -7.23
CA LEU A 391 23.34 12.28 -6.68
C LEU A 391 23.99 11.18 -7.55
N ARG A 392 23.94 11.28 -8.88
CA ARG A 392 24.45 10.24 -9.79
C ARG A 392 25.95 10.37 -10.04
N GLU A 393 26.42 11.58 -10.26
CA GLU A 393 27.77 11.85 -10.77
C GLU A 393 28.69 12.37 -9.67
N GLY A 394 28.12 12.86 -8.57
CA GLY A 394 28.88 13.54 -7.51
C GLY A 394 29.25 14.97 -7.90
N VAL A 395 28.88 15.41 -9.10
CA VAL A 395 29.22 16.71 -9.67
C VAL A 395 27.98 17.37 -10.28
N TYR A 396 27.97 18.70 -10.31
CA TYR A 396 27.00 19.48 -11.07
C TYR A 396 27.63 20.75 -11.63
N THR A 397 27.61 20.89 -12.95
CA THR A 397 28.10 22.08 -13.64
C THR A 397 27.03 23.16 -13.74
N PHE A 398 27.38 24.40 -13.42
CA PHE A 398 26.50 25.55 -13.52
C PHE A 398 27.22 26.80 -14.03
N THR A 399 26.47 27.69 -14.66
CA THR A 399 26.98 29.01 -15.06
C THR A 399 26.92 29.98 -13.88
N ASN A 400 28.07 30.46 -13.39
CA ASN A 400 28.12 31.40 -12.27
C ASN A 400 27.69 32.83 -12.69
N ALA A 401 27.68 33.78 -11.74
CA ALA A 401 27.32 35.18 -12.01
C ALA A 401 28.28 35.89 -12.99
N LYS A 402 29.50 35.39 -13.15
CA LYS A 402 30.50 35.86 -14.12
C LYS A 402 30.35 35.21 -15.50
N LYS A 403 29.31 34.40 -15.72
CA LYS A 403 29.06 33.62 -16.94
C LYS A 403 30.10 32.54 -17.23
N GLU A 404 30.83 32.11 -16.21
CA GLU A 404 31.79 31.02 -16.31
C GLU A 404 31.10 29.69 -15.97
N GLN A 405 31.49 28.61 -16.65
CA GLN A 405 31.12 27.27 -16.23
C GLN A 405 31.93 26.90 -14.99
N VAL A 406 31.25 26.61 -13.90
CA VAL A 406 31.83 26.19 -12.63
C VAL A 406 31.23 24.83 -12.27
N GLU A 407 32.04 23.98 -11.65
CA GLU A 407 31.62 22.69 -11.14
C GLU A 407 31.44 22.76 -9.61
N LEU A 408 30.30 22.25 -9.14
CA LEU A 408 30.13 21.84 -7.75
C LEU A 408 30.48 20.36 -7.66
N ASP A 409 31.66 20.04 -7.13
CA ASP A 409 32.12 18.67 -6.88
C ASP A 409 31.98 18.29 -5.41
N LEU A 410 31.28 17.18 -5.13
CA LEU A 410 31.09 16.63 -3.79
C LEU A 410 32.26 15.74 -3.35
N GLY A 411 33.17 15.38 -4.25
CA GLY A 411 34.31 14.51 -3.99
C GLY A 411 33.90 13.07 -3.66
N ILE A 412 32.77 12.60 -4.21
CA ILE A 412 32.22 11.25 -4.00
C ILE A 412 32.15 10.41 -5.28
N GLY A 413 32.57 11.00 -6.41
CA GLY A 413 32.57 10.38 -7.72
C GLY A 413 31.18 9.92 -8.21
N THR A 414 31.19 9.25 -9.36
CA THR A 414 30.00 8.66 -9.96
C THR A 414 29.50 7.46 -9.16
N TRP A 415 28.19 7.35 -9.01
CA TRP A 415 27.53 6.21 -8.41
C TRP A 415 27.41 5.07 -9.41
N ASP A 416 28.16 4.00 -9.18
CA ASP A 416 28.24 2.80 -10.00
C ASP A 416 26.94 2.00 -10.07
N ARG A 417 25.99 2.27 -9.17
CA ARG A 417 24.70 1.56 -9.11
C ARG A 417 23.59 2.21 -9.94
N ILE A 418 23.86 3.29 -10.67
CA ILE A 418 22.88 3.94 -11.52
C ILE A 418 22.58 3.14 -12.80
N ASP A 419 21.49 3.47 -13.49
CA ASP A 419 21.14 2.90 -14.79
C ASP A 419 20.97 1.38 -14.80
N ASN A 420 20.31 0.88 -13.76
CA ASN A 420 19.95 -0.53 -13.60
C ASN A 420 18.47 -0.78 -13.94
N THR A 421 17.97 -1.99 -13.64
CA THR A 421 16.57 -2.35 -13.94
C THR A 421 15.54 -1.67 -13.04
N VAL A 422 15.93 -1.20 -11.85
CA VAL A 422 15.11 -0.54 -10.83
C VAL A 422 15.08 0.97 -10.99
N ILE A 423 16.25 1.59 -11.20
CA ILE A 423 16.37 3.05 -11.32
C ILE A 423 17.33 3.40 -12.47
N ARG A 424 16.86 4.26 -13.36
CA ARG A 424 17.57 4.79 -14.53
C ARG A 424 17.52 6.30 -14.51
N GLU A 425 18.31 6.94 -15.36
CA GLU A 425 18.32 8.39 -15.56
C GLU A 425 16.93 9.00 -15.69
N LYS A 426 16.06 8.39 -16.50
CA LYS A 426 14.68 8.88 -16.74
C LYS A 426 13.76 8.81 -15.50
N ASP A 427 14.23 8.20 -14.42
CA ASP A 427 13.47 7.96 -13.19
C ASP A 427 13.73 9.01 -12.12
N PHE A 428 14.70 9.87 -12.37
CA PHE A 428 14.83 11.13 -11.67
C PHE A 428 13.84 12.11 -12.27
N ARG A 429 12.82 12.48 -11.51
CA ARG A 429 11.71 13.29 -11.98
C ARG A 429 11.46 14.49 -11.07
N THR A 430 10.96 15.57 -11.66
CA THR A 430 10.71 16.82 -10.94
C THR A 430 9.44 16.79 -10.09
N ASP A 431 8.49 15.92 -10.44
CA ASP A 431 7.28 15.63 -9.66
C ASP A 431 7.55 14.70 -8.47
N HIS A 432 8.79 14.23 -8.29
CA HIS A 432 9.27 13.45 -7.15
C HIS A 432 10.38 14.18 -6.39
N ASN A 433 10.40 15.51 -6.49
CA ASN A 433 11.42 16.31 -5.81
C ASN A 433 11.24 16.35 -4.30
N ASP A 434 10.06 16.02 -3.78
CA ASP A 434 9.67 16.08 -2.38
C ASP A 434 9.52 14.69 -1.72
N HIS A 435 9.65 13.59 -2.49
CA HIS A 435 9.45 12.23 -1.99
C HIS A 435 10.23 11.18 -2.79
N LEU A 436 10.26 9.96 -2.29
CA LEU A 436 10.71 8.76 -2.99
C LEU A 436 9.51 7.89 -3.31
N HIS A 437 9.41 7.44 -4.56
CA HIS A 437 8.45 6.43 -4.96
C HIS A 437 9.13 5.07 -5.11
N VAL A 438 8.49 4.02 -4.61
CA VAL A 438 8.96 2.63 -4.69
C VAL A 438 7.83 1.74 -5.19
N SER A 439 8.02 1.09 -6.33
CA SER A 439 7.10 0.04 -6.80
C SER A 439 7.64 -1.34 -6.45
N LEU A 440 6.77 -2.17 -5.91
CA LEU A 440 7.04 -3.54 -5.50
C LEU A 440 6.39 -4.55 -6.46
N SER A 441 6.97 -5.75 -6.53
CA SER A 441 6.39 -6.87 -7.29
C SER A 441 6.57 -8.19 -6.57
N GLU A 442 5.50 -9.00 -6.59
CA GLU A 442 5.52 -10.40 -6.14
C GLU A 442 6.46 -11.24 -6.99
N THR A 443 6.58 -10.93 -8.28
CA THR A 443 7.57 -11.58 -9.15
C THR A 443 8.93 -10.97 -8.88
N LYS A 444 9.78 -11.73 -8.18
CA LYS A 444 11.18 -11.35 -7.94
C LYS A 444 11.88 -11.04 -9.26
N ARG A 445 12.62 -9.94 -9.31
CA ARG A 445 13.60 -9.70 -10.38
C ARG A 445 14.59 -10.86 -10.41
N LYS A 446 14.90 -11.32 -11.62
CA LYS A 446 15.84 -12.41 -11.84
C LYS A 446 17.22 -12.03 -11.33
#